data_AF-A0A133VHG6-F1
#
_entry.id   AF-A0A133VHG6-F1
#
_cell.length_a   1.000
_cell.length_b   1.000
_cell.length_c   1.000
_cell.angle_alpha   90.00
_cell.angle_beta   90.00
_cell.angle_gamma   90.00
#
_symmetry.space_group_name_H-M   'P 1'
#
loop_
_entity.id
_entity.type
_entity.pdbx_description
1 polymer ?
#
loop_
_entity_poly.entity_id
_entity_poly.type
_entity_poly.pdbx_seq_one_letter_code
_entity_poly.pdbx_strand_id
1 'polypeptide(L)'
;MADINDLKLYRKLYKKRKELKEKVSDLEEQMGEVEKQVLDYMVDNGISALNIEDNNIYIHRQLWASVPKSAEESDWEKLRNHPKFGRLIQNSINTHSLSSMLREERKNLEIDESIEDYLKSQGLDDVVSVYERESVRVRKSN
;
A
#
# COMPACT_ATOMS: atom_id res chain seq x y z
N MET A 1 -10.94 26.71 -15.74
CA MET A 1 -10.49 25.62 -16.62
C MET A 1 -8.99 25.51 -16.48
N ALA A 2 -8.45 24.29 -16.41
CA ALA A 2 -7.00 24.11 -16.45
C ALA A 2 -6.46 24.51 -17.83
N ASP A 3 -5.31 25.15 -17.88
CA ASP A 3 -4.71 25.64 -19.12
C ASP A 3 -3.44 24.85 -19.52
N ILE A 4 -2.81 25.25 -20.62
CA ILE A 4 -1.57 24.60 -21.10
C ILE A 4 -0.40 24.75 -20.11
N ASN A 5 -0.42 25.78 -19.26
CA ASN A 5 0.60 25.98 -18.23
C ASN A 5 0.38 25.00 -17.08
N ASP A 6 -0.87 24.73 -16.69
CA ASP A 6 -1.20 23.70 -15.70
C ASP A 6 -0.72 22.32 -16.14
N LEU A 7 -0.90 21.97 -17.42
CA LEU A 7 -0.40 20.70 -17.97
C LEU A 7 1.15 20.62 -17.95
N LYS A 8 1.83 21.72 -18.30
CA LYS A 8 3.30 21.82 -18.22
C LYS A 8 3.78 21.71 -16.78
N LEU A 9 3.10 22.36 -15.84
CA LEU A 9 3.40 22.30 -14.42
C LEU A 9 3.21 20.89 -13.87
N TYR A 10 2.09 20.23 -14.18
CA TYR A 10 1.83 18.85 -13.79
C TYR A 10 2.93 17.90 -14.28
N ARG A 11 3.36 18.03 -15.55
CA ARG A 11 4.48 17.24 -16.10
C ARG A 11 5.79 17.52 -15.36
N LYS A 12 6.09 18.78 -15.05
CA LYS A 12 7.30 19.18 -14.31
C LYS A 12 7.31 18.58 -12.90
N LEU A 13 6.19 18.67 -12.19
CA LEU A 13 6.03 18.08 -10.86
C LEU A 13 6.14 16.55 -10.89
N TYR A 14 5.54 15.90 -11.89
CA TYR A 14 5.67 14.46 -12.08
C TYR A 14 7.12 14.02 -12.25
N LYS A 15 7.90 14.72 -13.09
CA LYS A 15 9.33 14.45 -13.27
C LYS A 15 10.12 14.66 -11.98
N LYS A 16 9.94 15.80 -11.32
CA LYS A 16 10.63 16.12 -10.06
C LYS A 16 10.32 15.09 -8.96
N ARG A 17 9.06 14.64 -8.87
CA ARG A 17 8.67 13.57 -7.93
C ARG A 17 9.42 12.27 -8.23
N LYS A 18 9.56 11.90 -9.51
CA LYS A 18 10.27 10.70 -9.91
C LYS A 18 11.77 10.79 -9.54
N GLU A 19 12.43 11.89 -9.88
CA GLU A 19 13.83 12.14 -9.57
C GLU A 19 14.09 12.13 -8.05
N LEU A 20 13.22 12.78 -7.26
CA LEU A 20 13.34 12.77 -5.80
C LEU A 20 13.12 11.38 -5.22
N LYS A 21 12.20 10.59 -5.79
CA LYS A 21 11.97 9.21 -5.33
C LYS A 21 13.19 8.33 -5.58
N GLU A 22 13.87 8.50 -6.71
CA GLU A 22 15.13 7.81 -7.01
C GLU A 22 16.21 8.21 -5.99
N LYS A 23 16.40 9.52 -5.75
CA LYS A 23 17.37 10.01 -4.76
C LYS A 23 17.11 9.52 -3.33
N VAL A 24 15.84 9.46 -2.92
CA VAL A 24 15.47 8.92 -1.60
C VAL A 24 15.86 7.43 -1.53
N SER A 25 15.57 6.67 -2.58
CA SER A 25 15.96 5.26 -2.65
C SER A 25 17.49 5.08 -2.56
N ASP A 26 18.25 5.90 -3.27
CA ASP A 26 19.73 5.85 -3.25
C ASP A 26 20.27 6.18 -1.84
N LEU A 27 19.67 7.15 -1.16
CA LEU A 27 20.04 7.52 0.21
C LEU A 27 19.69 6.41 1.21
N GLU A 28 18.53 5.78 1.07
CA GLU A 28 18.12 4.65 1.92
C GLU A 28 19.09 3.47 1.77
N GLU A 29 19.58 3.20 0.56
CA GLU A 29 20.59 2.18 0.31
C GLU A 29 21.91 2.52 1.01
N GLN A 30 22.44 3.74 0.82
CA GLN A 30 23.66 4.20 1.48
C GLN A 30 23.54 4.19 3.01
N MET A 31 22.38 4.59 3.54
CA MET A 31 22.09 4.52 4.97
C MET A 31 22.13 3.07 5.46
N GLY A 32 21.55 2.13 4.73
CA GLY A 32 21.57 0.71 5.07
C GLY A 32 22.99 0.11 5.10
N GLU A 33 23.87 0.53 4.19
CA GLU A 33 25.28 0.11 4.18
C GLU A 33 26.03 0.56 5.45
N VAL A 34 25.80 1.80 5.89
CA VAL A 34 26.44 2.39 7.07
C VAL A 34 25.77 1.92 8.36
N GLU A 35 24.45 1.70 8.36
CA GLU A 35 23.67 1.28 9.52
C GLU A 35 24.21 0.00 10.14
N LYS A 36 24.63 -0.97 9.31
CA LYS A 36 25.23 -2.21 9.80
C LYS A 36 26.50 -1.93 10.61
N GLN A 37 27.38 -1.06 10.11
CA GLN A 37 28.63 -0.70 10.79
C GLN A 37 28.36 0.06 12.09
N VAL A 38 27.37 0.96 12.09
CA VAL A 38 26.92 1.69 13.28
C VAL A 38 26.35 0.73 14.31
N LEU A 39 25.52 -0.24 13.90
CA LEU A 39 24.95 -1.24 14.78
C LEU A 39 26.03 -2.13 15.39
N ASP A 40 26.95 -2.65 14.58
CA ASP A 40 28.07 -3.48 15.05
C ASP A 40 28.91 -2.70 16.07
N TYR A 41 29.27 -1.45 15.77
CA TYR A 41 29.98 -0.57 16.70
C TYR A 41 29.22 -0.37 18.01
N MET A 42 27.92 -0.06 17.95
CA MET A 42 27.12 0.15 19.16
C MET A 42 26.99 -1.13 20.00
N VAL A 43 26.81 -2.29 19.37
CA VAL A 43 26.72 -3.59 20.05
C VAL A 43 28.04 -3.97 20.71
N ASP A 44 29.16 -3.89 19.97
CA ASP A 44 30.49 -4.27 20.44
C ASP A 44 30.96 -3.41 21.62
N ASN A 45 30.52 -2.15 21.67
CA ASN A 45 30.83 -1.21 22.75
C ASN A 45 29.75 -1.14 23.84
N GLY A 46 28.69 -1.95 23.75
CA GLY A 46 27.59 -1.93 24.73
C GLY A 46 26.80 -0.61 24.79
N ILE A 47 26.82 0.17 23.70
CA ILE A 47 26.11 1.45 23.57
C ILE A 47 24.67 1.17 23.12
N SER A 48 23.69 1.60 23.92
CA SER A 48 22.27 1.46 23.57
C SER A 48 21.71 2.71 22.89
N ALA A 49 22.28 3.89 23.18
CA ALA A 49 21.92 5.17 22.58
C ALA A 49 23.09 6.17 22.65
N LEU A 50 23.18 7.08 21.69
CA LEU A 50 24.17 8.15 21.61
C LEU A 50 23.55 9.39 20.97
N ASN A 51 23.84 10.57 21.52
CA ASN A 51 23.47 11.84 20.91
C ASN A 51 24.62 12.37 20.04
N ILE A 52 24.34 12.69 18.78
CA ILE A 52 25.27 13.28 17.81
C ILE A 52 24.53 14.39 17.08
N GLU A 53 25.08 15.62 17.07
CA GLU A 53 24.58 16.75 16.27
C GLU A 53 23.04 16.89 16.33
N ASP A 54 22.51 17.02 17.54
CA ASP A 54 21.08 17.17 17.85
C ASP A 54 20.20 15.93 17.56
N ASN A 55 20.78 14.81 17.13
CA ASN A 55 20.07 13.57 16.85
C ASN A 55 20.42 12.48 17.88
N ASN A 56 19.42 11.70 18.29
CA ASN A 56 19.63 10.54 19.16
C ASN A 56 19.61 9.26 18.31
N ILE A 57 20.76 8.59 18.20
CA ILE A 57 20.92 7.30 17.53
C ILE A 57 20.81 6.22 18.60
N TYR A 58 19.87 5.29 18.45
CA TYR A 58 19.63 4.23 19.44
C TYR A 58 19.35 2.89 18.76
N ILE A 59 19.71 1.80 19.44
CA ILE A 59 19.38 0.45 18.97
C ILE A 59 17.89 0.21 19.20
N HIS A 60 17.13 0.15 18.12
CA HIS A 60 15.72 -0.20 18.15
C HIS A 60 15.53 -1.70 17.94
N ARG A 61 14.86 -2.39 18.87
CA ARG A 61 14.56 -3.82 18.77
C ARG A 61 13.06 -4.02 18.57
N GLN A 62 12.69 -4.72 17.50
CA GLN A 62 11.31 -5.08 17.21
C GLN A 62 11.17 -6.60 17.07
N LEU A 63 10.10 -7.15 17.65
CA LEU A 63 9.67 -8.51 17.42
C LEU A 63 8.66 -8.51 16.27
N TRP A 64 9.01 -9.21 15.19
CA TRP A 64 8.11 -9.44 14.06
C TRP A 64 7.59 -10.88 14.11
N ALA A 65 6.29 -11.03 13.86
CA ALA A 65 5.65 -12.33 13.72
C ALA A 65 4.90 -12.36 12.38
N SER A 66 5.02 -13.48 11.66
CA SER A 66 4.36 -13.68 10.37
C SER A 66 3.88 -15.12 10.25
N VAL A 67 2.71 -15.32 9.64
CA VAL A 67 2.25 -16.65 9.21
C VAL A 67 3.02 -17.04 7.94
N PRO A 68 3.58 -18.26 7.82
CA PRO A 68 4.30 -18.69 6.62
C PRO A 68 3.43 -18.58 5.36
N LYS A 69 4.03 -18.22 4.22
CA LYS A 69 3.33 -18.19 2.93
C LYS A 69 2.82 -19.57 2.48
N SER A 70 3.41 -20.64 2.99
CA SER A 70 3.00 -22.03 2.75
C SER A 70 1.90 -22.52 3.69
N ALA A 71 1.35 -21.66 4.54
CA ALA A 71 0.26 -22.04 5.44
C ALA A 71 -0.95 -22.50 4.63
N GLU A 72 -1.46 -23.67 4.99
CA GLU A 72 -2.63 -24.26 4.34
C GLU A 72 -3.92 -23.74 5.00
N GLU A 73 -5.07 -24.02 4.37
CA GLU A 73 -6.38 -23.62 4.93
C GLU A 73 -6.58 -24.13 6.36
N SER A 74 -6.07 -25.33 6.67
CA SER A 74 -6.16 -25.91 8.01
C SER A 74 -5.40 -25.09 9.08
N ASP A 75 -4.33 -24.40 8.70
CA ASP A 75 -3.58 -23.53 9.62
C ASP A 75 -4.30 -22.19 9.84
N TRP A 76 -4.91 -21.65 8.79
CA TRP A 76 -5.77 -20.48 8.90
C TRP A 76 -7.00 -20.76 9.76
N GLU A 77 -7.60 -21.94 9.62
CA GLU A 77 -8.72 -22.36 10.45
C GLU A 77 -8.33 -22.48 11.93
N LYS A 78 -7.16 -23.08 12.23
CA LYS A 78 -6.61 -23.09 13.61
C LYS A 78 -6.45 -21.68 14.16
N LEU A 79 -5.91 -20.75 13.36
CA LEU A 79 -5.72 -19.36 13.79
C LEU A 79 -7.07 -18.65 14.02
N ARG A 80 -8.05 -18.84 13.12
CA ARG A 80 -9.41 -18.26 13.24
C ARG A 80 -10.13 -18.75 14.49
N ASN A 81 -9.99 -20.03 14.81
CA ASN A 81 -10.64 -20.66 15.95
C ASN A 81 -9.91 -20.41 17.29
N HIS A 82 -8.67 -19.89 17.26
CA HIS A 82 -7.91 -19.64 18.47
C HIS A 82 -8.40 -18.37 19.20
N PRO A 83 -8.68 -18.40 20.53
CA PRO A 83 -9.31 -17.29 21.26
C PRO A 83 -8.58 -15.94 21.17
N LYS A 84 -7.24 -15.96 21.07
CA LYS A 84 -6.41 -14.75 20.97
C LYS A 84 -6.06 -14.36 19.52
N PHE A 85 -5.86 -15.34 18.63
CA PHE A 85 -5.38 -15.08 17.27
C PHE A 85 -6.54 -14.86 16.30
N GLY A 86 -7.69 -15.49 16.53
CA GLY A 86 -8.86 -15.33 15.67
C GLY A 86 -9.34 -13.90 15.61
N ARG A 87 -9.22 -13.15 16.72
CA ARG A 87 -9.53 -11.72 16.80
C ARG A 87 -8.59 -10.84 15.96
N LEU A 88 -7.43 -11.34 15.57
CA LEU A 88 -6.48 -10.64 14.71
C LEU A 88 -6.77 -10.86 13.22
N ILE A 89 -7.57 -11.87 12.88
CA ILE A 89 -7.92 -12.17 11.50
C ILE A 89 -9.11 -11.31 11.09
N GLN A 90 -8.90 -10.47 10.10
CA GLN A 90 -9.93 -9.65 9.49
C GLN A 90 -10.40 -10.32 8.20
N ASN A 91 -11.71 -10.50 8.07
CA ASN A 91 -12.29 -10.86 6.77
C ASN A 91 -12.24 -9.61 5.89
N SER A 92 -11.45 -9.66 4.83
CA SER A 92 -11.36 -8.60 3.84
C SER A 92 -11.73 -9.14 2.47
N ILE A 93 -12.47 -8.35 1.70
CA ILE A 93 -12.64 -8.61 0.27
C ILE A 93 -11.49 -7.98 -0.51
N ASN A 94 -11.02 -8.66 -1.55
CA ASN A 94 -10.08 -8.06 -2.48
C ASN A 94 -10.82 -7.01 -3.33
N THR A 95 -10.67 -5.74 -2.97
CA THR A 95 -11.38 -4.62 -3.61
C THR A 95 -10.98 -4.44 -5.08
N HIS A 96 -9.77 -4.83 -5.48
CA HIS A 96 -9.36 -4.83 -6.89
C HIS A 96 -10.12 -5.88 -7.69
N SER A 97 -10.22 -7.11 -7.16
CA SER A 97 -11.01 -8.17 -7.79
C SER A 97 -12.49 -7.80 -7.86
N LEU A 98 -13.06 -7.28 -6.76
CA LEU A 98 -14.44 -6.79 -6.74
C LEU A 98 -14.65 -5.69 -7.79
N SER A 99 -13.76 -4.70 -7.86
CA SER A 99 -13.86 -3.63 -8.86
C SER A 99 -13.74 -4.16 -10.29
N SER A 100 -12.87 -5.13 -10.53
CA SER A 100 -12.72 -5.75 -11.86
C SER A 100 -13.98 -6.52 -12.25
N MET A 101 -14.51 -7.32 -11.35
CA MET A 101 -15.78 -8.03 -11.53
C MET A 101 -16.92 -7.05 -11.84
N LEU A 102 -17.11 -5.99 -11.05
CA LEU A 102 -18.17 -5.00 -11.29
C LEU A 102 -18.00 -4.23 -12.61
N ARG A 103 -16.76 -4.02 -13.07
CA ARG A 103 -16.51 -3.44 -14.41
C ARG A 103 -16.87 -4.41 -15.54
N GLU A 104 -16.75 -5.71 -15.31
CA GLU A 104 -17.18 -6.74 -16.27
C GLU A 104 -18.71 -6.84 -16.29
N GLU A 105 -19.35 -6.90 -15.12
CA GLU A 105 -20.81 -6.84 -15.00
C GLU A 105 -21.38 -5.62 -15.73
N ARG A 106 -20.80 -4.43 -15.51
CA ARG A 106 -21.21 -3.21 -16.21
C ARG A 106 -21.21 -3.33 -17.74
N LYS A 107 -20.32 -4.14 -18.33
CA LYS A 107 -20.29 -4.33 -19.80
C LYS A 107 -21.44 -5.21 -20.31
N ASN A 108 -22.03 -6.01 -19.42
CA ASN A 108 -23.11 -6.94 -19.71
C ASN A 108 -24.49 -6.37 -19.36
N LEU A 109 -24.56 -5.23 -18.65
CA LEU A 109 -25.80 -4.54 -18.35
C LEU A 109 -26.46 -4.00 -19.63
N GLU A 110 -27.79 -3.90 -19.59
CA GLU A 110 -28.54 -3.21 -20.64
C GLU A 110 -28.15 -1.73 -20.69
N ILE A 111 -28.36 -1.07 -21.84
CA ILE A 111 -27.89 0.30 -22.09
C ILE A 111 -28.41 1.30 -21.04
N ASP A 112 -29.60 1.05 -20.50
CA ASP A 112 -30.27 1.94 -19.54
C ASP A 112 -30.11 1.48 -18.08
N GLU A 113 -29.40 0.38 -17.81
CA GLU A 113 -29.19 -0.15 -16.46
C GLU A 113 -27.86 0.33 -15.85
N SER A 114 -27.93 0.98 -14.69
CA SER A 114 -26.74 1.41 -13.95
C SER A 114 -26.17 0.28 -13.09
N ILE A 115 -24.90 0.37 -12.74
CA ILE A 115 -24.28 -0.60 -11.82
C ILE A 115 -24.90 -0.50 -10.41
N GLU A 116 -25.39 0.68 -10.04
CA GLU A 116 -26.13 0.92 -8.81
C GLU A 116 -27.49 0.20 -8.80
N ASP A 117 -28.20 0.18 -9.93
CA ASP A 117 -29.48 -0.55 -10.05
C ASP A 117 -29.26 -2.07 -10.03
N TYR A 118 -28.20 -2.53 -10.68
CA TYR A 118 -27.74 -3.92 -10.56
C TYR A 118 -27.48 -4.29 -9.09
N LEU A 119 -26.71 -3.47 -8.34
CA LEU A 119 -26.42 -3.74 -6.92
C LEU A 119 -27.69 -3.76 -6.04
N LYS A 120 -28.65 -2.87 -6.29
CA LYS A 120 -29.97 -2.89 -5.61
C LYS A 120 -30.74 -4.17 -5.92
N SER A 121 -30.73 -4.63 -7.17
CA SER A 121 -31.40 -5.89 -7.57
C SER A 121 -30.85 -7.11 -6.82
N GLN A 122 -29.56 -7.07 -6.44
CA GLN A 122 -28.87 -8.12 -5.69
C GLN A 122 -28.96 -7.91 -4.16
N GLY A 123 -29.57 -6.82 -3.67
CA GLY A 123 -29.61 -6.47 -2.26
C GLY A 123 -28.24 -6.17 -1.66
N LEU A 124 -27.35 -5.55 -2.46
CA LEU A 124 -25.97 -5.22 -2.07
C LEU A 124 -25.70 -3.71 -1.99
N ASP A 125 -26.72 -2.88 -2.16
CA ASP A 125 -26.59 -1.42 -2.23
C ASP A 125 -26.23 -0.74 -0.89
N ASP A 126 -26.38 -1.45 0.23
CA ASP A 126 -25.99 -1.02 1.57
C ASP A 126 -24.57 -1.47 1.98
N VAL A 127 -24.00 -2.45 1.28
CA VAL A 127 -22.68 -3.04 1.57
C VAL A 127 -21.61 -2.75 0.52
N VAL A 128 -22.01 -2.46 -0.72
CA VAL A 128 -21.08 -2.15 -1.83
C VAL A 128 -21.37 -0.77 -2.40
N SER A 129 -20.50 0.20 -2.10
CA SER A 129 -20.54 1.52 -2.71
C SER A 129 -19.67 1.59 -3.97
N VAL A 130 -20.21 2.15 -5.04
CA VAL A 130 -19.48 2.45 -6.28
C VAL A 130 -19.29 3.95 -6.43
N TYR A 131 -18.18 4.35 -7.04
CA TYR A 131 -17.93 5.74 -7.42
C TYR A 131 -17.02 5.79 -8.65
N GLU A 132 -17.19 6.82 -9.47
CA GLU A 132 -16.31 7.09 -10.59
C GLU A 132 -15.31 8.18 -10.22
N ARG A 133 -14.05 7.99 -10.65
CA ARG A 133 -12.99 8.98 -10.49
C ARG A 133 -12.20 9.10 -11.78
N GLU A 134 -12.22 10.29 -12.36
CA GLU A 134 -11.34 10.64 -13.46
C GLU A 134 -9.95 11.02 -12.93
N SER A 135 -8.91 10.60 -13.66
CA SER A 135 -7.52 10.92 -13.28
C SER A 135 -6.65 11.10 -14.51
N VAL A 136 -5.72 12.06 -14.42
CA VAL A 136 -4.74 12.30 -15.48
C VAL A 136 -3.57 11.32 -15.34
N ARG A 137 -3.35 10.49 -16.37
CA ARG A 137 -2.21 9.57 -16.43
C ARG A 137 -1.18 10.03 -17.46
N VAL A 138 0.10 9.98 -17.09
CA VAL A 138 1.22 10.29 -18.00
C VAL A 138 1.75 8.98 -18.59
N ARG A 139 1.71 8.84 -19.91
CA ARG A 139 2.40 7.78 -20.65
C ARG A 139 3.46 8.39 -21.57
N LYS A 140 4.53 7.63 -21.87
CA LYS A 140 5.47 8.03 -22.93
C LYS A 140 4.73 7.98 -24.26
N SER A 141 4.80 9.03 -25.06
CA SER A 141 4.39 8.93 -26.47
C SER A 141 5.44 8.09 -27.19
N ASN A 142 4.98 7.11 -27.97
CA ASN A 142 5.83 6.39 -28.92
C ASN A 142 6.48 7.36 -29.91
#